data_AF-A0A496YCH7-F1
#
_entry.id   AF-A0A496YCH7-F1
#
_cell.length_a   1.000
_cell.length_b   1.000
_cell.length_c   1.000
_cell.angle_alpha   90.00
_cell.angle_beta   90.00
_cell.angle_gamma   90.00
#
_symmetry.space_group_name_H-M   'P 1'
#
loop_
_entity.id
_entity.type
_entity.pdbx_description
1 polymer ?
#
loop_
_entity_poly.entity_id
_entity_poly.type
_entity_poly.pdbx_seq_one_letter_code
_entity_poly.pdbx_strand_id
1 'polypeptide(L)'
;MNNEISAYIITIVAFAFFVVCPRLGAMTNLLERNTDFPIYWLVIIGTFASIPMLVLMTWLIRHWGLMAGLGLAIVTDLIAALILTSVSMKVAVETFIIAIFVVGGNQIAKTITAHFFS
;
A
#
# COMPACT_ATOMS: atom_id res chain seq x y z
N MET A 1 2.72 -24.84 -23.74
CA MET A 1 2.40 -25.09 -22.33
C MET A 1 3.43 -24.47 -21.36
N ASN A 2 4.74 -24.47 -21.64
CA ASN A 2 5.74 -23.78 -20.80
C ASN A 2 5.56 -22.26 -20.67
N ASN A 3 5.04 -21.58 -21.69
CA ASN A 3 4.90 -20.12 -21.69
C ASN A 3 3.82 -19.60 -20.73
N GLU A 4 2.78 -20.40 -20.45
CA GLU A 4 1.69 -20.00 -19.55
C GLU A 4 2.17 -20.04 -18.09
N ILE A 5 2.84 -21.13 -17.70
CA ILE A 5 3.38 -21.31 -16.35
C ILE A 5 4.46 -20.25 -16.06
N SER A 6 5.36 -19.97 -17.02
CA SER A 6 6.36 -18.92 -16.85
C SER A 6 5.72 -17.54 -16.73
N ALA A 7 4.68 -17.22 -17.51
CA ALA A 7 3.95 -15.96 -17.40
C ALA A 7 3.28 -15.79 -16.03
N TYR A 8 2.66 -16.84 -15.48
CA TYR A 8 2.09 -16.79 -14.13
C TYR A 8 3.16 -16.54 -13.07
N ILE A 9 4.30 -17.23 -13.13
CA ILE A 9 5.40 -17.06 -12.18
C ILE A 9 5.93 -15.62 -12.24
N ILE A 10 6.18 -15.09 -13.44
CA ILE A 10 6.68 -13.72 -13.61
C ILE A 10 5.69 -12.71 -13.03
N THR A 11 4.40 -12.91 -13.25
CA THR A 11 3.35 -11.99 -12.75
C THR A 11 3.27 -12.03 -11.21
N ILE A 12 3.37 -13.22 -10.61
CA ILE A 12 3.39 -13.39 -9.15
C ILE A 12 4.62 -12.70 -8.55
N VAL A 13 5.79 -12.90 -9.15
CA VAL A 13 7.03 -12.29 -8.68
C VAL A 13 6.95 -10.76 -8.81
N ALA A 14 6.49 -10.24 -9.95
CA ALA A 14 6.30 -8.80 -10.13
C ALA A 14 5.33 -8.21 -9.10
N PHE A 15 4.22 -8.90 -8.82
CA PHE A 15 3.28 -8.49 -7.79
C PHE A 15 3.93 -8.43 -6.41
N ALA A 16 4.77 -9.40 -6.05
CA ALA A 16 5.51 -9.38 -4.79
C ALA A 16 6.44 -8.16 -4.67
N PHE A 17 7.08 -7.73 -5.76
CA PHE A 17 7.87 -6.49 -5.77
C PHE A 17 7.02 -5.23 -5.59
N PHE A 18 5.78 -5.21 -6.10
CA PHE A 18 4.87 -4.07 -5.87
C PHE A 18 4.39 -3.95 -4.42
N VAL A 19 4.35 -5.05 -3.66
CA VAL A 19 4.05 -5.01 -2.22
C VAL A 19 5.12 -4.22 -1.47
N VAL A 20 6.39 -4.33 -1.90
CA VAL A 20 7.49 -3.52 -1.36
C VAL A 20 7.44 -2.13 -1.98
N CYS A 21 6.66 -1.26 -1.36
CA CYS A 21 6.51 0.13 -1.79
C CYS A 21 7.25 1.10 -0.85
N PRO A 22 7.68 2.28 -1.34
CA PRO A 22 8.35 3.28 -0.51
C PRO A 22 7.50 3.71 0.70
N ARG A 23 6.16 3.61 0.59
CA ARG A 23 5.24 3.84 1.70
C ARG A 23 5.44 2.85 2.85
N LEU A 24 5.54 1.55 2.56
CA LEU A 24 5.73 0.52 3.59
C LEU A 24 7.06 0.75 4.33
N GLY A 25 8.13 1.02 3.58
CA GLY A 25 9.44 1.33 4.15
C GLY A 25 9.46 2.59 5.02
N ALA A 26 8.73 3.64 4.62
CA ALA A 26 8.55 4.84 5.43
C ALA A 26 7.87 4.51 6.76
N MET A 27 6.76 3.76 6.74
CA MET A 27 6.03 3.39 7.96
C MET A 27 6.88 2.52 8.90
N THR A 28 7.60 1.53 8.38
CA THR A 28 8.43 0.66 9.22
C THR A 28 9.51 1.45 9.97
N ASN A 29 10.15 2.43 9.32
CA ASN A 29 11.14 3.32 9.96
C ASN A 29 10.48 4.25 11.00
N LEU A 30 9.27 4.74 10.71
CA LEU A 30 8.53 5.56 11.68
C LEU A 30 8.11 4.76 12.91
N LEU A 31 7.64 3.52 12.74
CA LEU A 31 7.23 2.67 13.85
C LEU A 31 8.43 2.22 14.68
N GLU A 32 9.56 1.86 14.05
CA GLU A 32 10.82 1.56 14.73
C GLU A 32 11.25 2.68 15.68
N ARG A 33 11.16 3.95 15.24
CA ARG A 33 11.57 5.10 16.05
C ARG A 33 10.64 5.39 17.23
N ASN A 34 9.41 4.91 17.20
CA ASN A 34 8.38 5.23 18.19
C ASN A 34 7.94 3.99 18.99
N THR A 35 8.53 2.81 18.77
CA THR A 35 8.16 1.57 19.46
C THR A 35 9.39 0.66 19.59
N ASP A 36 9.63 0.12 20.78
CA ASP A 36 10.72 -0.85 21.05
C ASP A 36 10.45 -2.27 20.48
N PHE A 37 9.47 -2.42 19.60
CA PHE A 37 9.07 -3.73 19.08
C PHE A 37 10.02 -4.13 17.94
N PRO A 38 10.52 -5.39 17.92
CA PRO A 38 11.44 -5.84 16.88
C PRO A 38 10.82 -5.73 15.48
N ILE A 39 11.47 -4.95 14.61
CA ILE A 39 10.99 -4.58 13.27
C ILE A 39 10.65 -5.80 12.42
N TYR A 40 11.51 -6.82 12.45
CA TYR A 40 11.31 -8.04 11.67
C TYR A 40 10.01 -8.75 12.05
N TRP A 41 9.68 -8.80 13.35
CA TRP A 41 8.43 -9.37 13.82
C TRP A 41 7.23 -8.49 13.46
N LEU A 42 7.40 -7.17 13.52
CA LEU A 42 6.37 -6.22 13.10
C LEU A 42 6.00 -6.43 11.63
N VAL A 43 7.00 -6.55 10.76
CA VAL A 43 6.81 -6.77 9.33
C VAL A 43 6.16 -8.13 9.09
N ILE A 44 6.66 -9.20 9.69
CA ILE A 44 6.10 -10.55 9.48
C ILE A 44 4.62 -10.60 9.90
N ILE A 45 4.32 -10.18 11.13
CA ILE A 45 2.94 -10.22 11.67
C ILE A 45 2.04 -9.26 10.88
N GLY A 46 2.53 -8.06 10.58
CA GLY A 46 1.79 -7.06 9.81
C GLY A 46 1.49 -7.50 8.37
N THR A 47 2.43 -8.18 7.71
CA THR A 47 2.22 -8.75 6.37
C THR A 47 1.23 -9.90 6.40
N PHE A 48 1.30 -10.79 7.39
CA PHE A 48 0.28 -11.84 7.53
C PHE A 48 -1.11 -11.24 7.77
N ALA A 49 -1.21 -10.21 8.60
CA ALA A 49 -2.46 -9.48 8.84
C ALA A 49 -2.95 -8.69 7.61
N SER A 50 -2.06 -8.36 6.65
CA SER A 50 -2.43 -7.62 5.43
C SER A 50 -2.96 -8.52 4.30
N ILE A 51 -2.70 -9.83 4.33
CA ILE A 51 -3.20 -10.78 3.32
C ILE A 51 -4.73 -10.67 3.12
N PRO A 52 -5.57 -10.68 4.17
CA PRO A 52 -7.03 -10.50 4.00
C PRO A 52 -7.40 -9.17 3.35
N MET A 53 -6.67 -8.09 3.67
CA MET A 53 -6.89 -6.77 3.08
C MET A 53 -6.49 -6.72 1.61
N LEU A 54 -5.40 -7.39 1.22
CA LEU A 54 -4.99 -7.50 -0.18
C LEU A 54 -6.03 -8.27 -1.01
N VAL A 55 -6.57 -9.36 -0.44
CA VAL A 55 -7.66 -10.12 -1.06
C VAL A 55 -8.92 -9.25 -1.19
N LEU A 56 -9.29 -8.52 -0.14
CA LEU A 56 -10.44 -7.60 -0.15
C LEU A 56 -10.27 -6.51 -1.22
N MET A 57 -9.10 -5.88 -1.30
CA MET A 57 -8.80 -4.87 -2.31
C MET A 57 -8.90 -5.43 -3.72
N THR A 58 -8.37 -6.63 -3.95
CA THR A 58 -8.44 -7.31 -5.26
C THR A 58 -9.87 -7.65 -5.64
N TRP A 59 -10.66 -8.14 -4.69
CA TRP A 59 -12.09 -8.40 -4.88
C TRP A 59 -12.86 -7.13 -5.22
N LEU A 60 -12.58 -6.03 -4.53
CA LEU A 60 -13.19 -4.73 -4.76
C LEU A 60 -12.82 -4.16 -6.13
N ILE A 61 -11.55 -4.26 -6.54
CA ILE A 61 -11.08 -3.84 -7.87
C ILE A 61 -11.79 -4.65 -8.96
N ARG A 62 -11.97 -5.96 -8.75
CA ARG A 62 -12.65 -6.83 -9.71
C ARG A 62 -14.13 -6.47 -9.88
N HIS A 63 -14.82 -6.06 -8.81
CA HIS A 63 -16.26 -5.73 -8.87
C HIS A 63 -16.56 -4.29 -9.26
N TRP A 64 -15.82 -3.32 -8.71
CA TRP A 64 -16.13 -1.88 -8.84
C TRP A 64 -15.01 -1.08 -9.52
N GLY A 65 -13.99 -1.77 -10.03
CA GLY A 65 -12.90 -1.17 -10.78
C GLY A 65 -11.83 -0.51 -9.90
N LEU A 66 -10.84 0.09 -10.58
CA LEU A 66 -9.65 0.65 -9.94
C LEU A 66 -9.98 1.76 -8.91
N MET A 67 -11.01 2.57 -9.16
CA MET A 67 -11.37 3.68 -8.27
C MET A 67 -11.88 3.19 -6.92
N ALA A 68 -12.59 2.07 -6.87
CA ALA A 68 -13.03 1.49 -5.61
C ALA A 68 -11.86 0.95 -4.78
N GLY A 69 -10.91 0.26 -5.44
CA GLY A 69 -9.66 -0.18 -4.78
C GLY A 69 -8.86 0.99 -4.20
N LEU A 70 -8.79 2.09 -4.94
CA LEU A 70 -8.14 3.31 -4.47
C LEU A 70 -8.89 3.94 -3.27
N GLY A 71 -10.22 3.96 -3.33
CA GLY A 71 -11.06 4.44 -2.23
C GLY A 71 -10.85 3.64 -0.95
N LEU A 72 -10.81 2.30 -1.04
CA LEU A 72 -10.51 1.44 0.09
C LEU A 72 -9.12 1.72 0.67
N ALA A 73 -8.11 1.89 -0.18
CA ALA A 73 -6.75 2.22 0.24
C ALA A 73 -6.70 3.54 1.03
N ILE A 74 -7.41 4.58 0.57
CA ILE A 74 -7.50 5.87 1.28
C ILE A 74 -8.17 5.68 2.65
N VAL A 75 -9.27 4.92 2.71
CA VAL A 75 -9.97 4.66 3.97
C VAL A 75 -9.08 3.90 4.96
N THR A 76 -8.40 2.85 4.50
CA THR A 76 -7.46 2.11 5.36
C THR A 76 -6.30 2.98 5.84
N ASP A 77 -5.85 3.94 5.04
CA ASP A 77 -4.78 4.86 5.40
C ASP A 77 -5.21 5.87 6.45
N LEU A 78 -6.45 6.37 6.37
CA LEU A 78 -7.05 7.22 7.39
C LEU A 78 -7.26 6.46 8.71
N ILE A 79 -7.72 5.22 8.63
CA ILE A 79 -7.87 4.36 9.82
C ILE A 79 -6.50 4.10 10.45
N ALA A 80 -5.48 3.79 9.66
CA ALA A 80 -4.13 3.61 10.15
C ALA A 80 -3.61 4.90 10.81
N ALA A 81 -3.76 6.06 10.18
CA ALA A 81 -3.35 7.34 10.77
C ALA A 81 -4.06 7.60 12.12
N LEU A 82 -5.35 7.26 12.22
CA LEU A 82 -6.13 7.39 13.46
C LEU A 82 -5.69 6.39 14.53
N ILE A 83 -5.26 5.18 14.17
CA ILE A 83 -4.68 4.24 15.15
C ILE A 83 -3.30 4.75 15.60
N LEU A 84 -2.51 5.33 14.69
CA LEU A 84 -1.17 5.82 15.02
C LEU A 84 -1.18 7.13 15.84
N THR A 85 -2.27 7.90 15.86
CA THR A 85 -2.37 9.06 16.77
C THR A 85 -2.29 8.65 18.24
N SER A 86 -2.72 7.44 18.59
CA SER A 86 -2.61 6.94 19.97
C SER A 86 -1.17 6.59 20.36
N VAL A 87 -0.27 6.42 19.37
CA VAL A 87 1.16 6.15 19.60
C VAL A 87 1.95 7.44 19.56
N SER A 88 1.75 8.27 18.54
CA SER A 88 2.48 9.53 18.37
C SER A 88 1.78 10.45 17.38
N MET A 89 1.49 11.68 17.82
CA MET A 89 0.85 12.70 16.96
C MET A 89 1.74 13.08 15.77
N LYS A 90 3.07 13.01 15.92
CA LYS A 90 4.02 13.25 14.82
C LYS A 90 3.85 12.21 13.71
N VAL A 91 3.75 10.93 14.09
CA VAL A 91 3.65 9.81 13.13
C VAL A 91 2.32 9.85 12.39
N ALA A 92 1.23 10.23 13.07
CA ALA A 92 -0.06 10.40 12.44
C ALA A 92 -0.05 11.51 11.37
N VAL A 93 0.60 12.66 11.64
CA VAL A 93 0.73 13.75 10.66
C VAL A 93 1.59 13.31 9.47
N GLU A 94 2.73 12.67 9.70
CA GLU A 94 3.57 12.15 8.62
C GLU A 94 2.81 11.12 7.76
N THR A 95 2.02 10.25 8.40
CA THR A 95 1.17 9.26 7.70
C THR A 95 0.12 9.92 6.82
N PHE A 96 -0.52 10.97 7.33
CA PHE A 96 -1.50 11.75 6.60
C PHE A 96 -0.89 12.46 5.38
N ILE A 97 0.30 13.07 5.54
CA ILE A 97 1.02 13.72 4.43
C ILE A 97 1.38 12.71 3.34
N ILE A 98 1.90 11.54 3.71
CA ILE A 98 2.24 10.48 2.75
C ILE A 98 0.99 9.99 2.00
N ALA A 99 -0.14 9.80 2.70
CA ALA A 99 -1.39 9.38 2.07
C ALA A 99 -1.87 10.38 1.02
N ILE A 100 -1.86 11.69 1.32
CA ILE A 100 -2.19 12.74 0.35
C ILE A 100 -1.25 12.70 -0.85
N PHE A 101 0.06 12.55 -0.60
CA PHE A 101 1.06 12.52 -1.67
C PHE A 101 0.86 11.33 -2.62
N VAL A 102 0.52 10.15 -2.09
CA VAL A 102 0.26 8.95 -2.91
C VAL A 102 -1.00 9.12 -3.77
N VAL A 103 -2.08 9.68 -3.20
CA VAL A 103 -3.32 9.93 -3.95
C VAL A 103 -3.09 10.96 -5.04
N GLY A 104 -2.43 12.08 -4.72
CA GLY A 104 -2.08 13.11 -5.68
C GLY A 104 -1.14 12.60 -6.77
N GLY A 105 -0.09 11.87 -6.38
CA GLY A 105 0.87 11.26 -7.29
C GLY A 105 0.22 10.31 -8.30
N ASN A 106 -0.74 9.48 -7.86
CA ASN A 106 -1.49 8.60 -8.76
C ASN A 106 -2.33 9.38 -9.79
N GLN A 107 -3.00 10.47 -9.37
CA GLN A 107 -3.79 11.29 -10.30
C GLN A 107 -2.91 12.03 -11.30
N ILE A 108 -1.75 12.53 -10.85
CA ILE A 108 -0.75 13.16 -11.72
C ILE A 108 -0.22 12.13 -12.73
N ALA A 109 0.17 10.94 -12.28
CA ALA A 109 0.67 9.87 -13.15
C ALA A 109 -0.36 9.53 -14.23
N LYS A 110 -1.63 9.31 -13.87
CA LYS A 110 -2.72 9.08 -14.83
C LYS A 110 -2.84 10.20 -15.87
N THR A 111 -2.79 11.45 -15.43
CA THR A 111 -2.96 12.62 -16.30
C THR A 111 -1.79 12.77 -17.27
N ILE A 112 -0.55 12.63 -16.78
CA ILE A 112 0.65 12.72 -17.60
C ILE A 112 0.69 11.57 -18.61
N THR A 113 0.43 10.34 -18.18
CA THR A 113 0.40 9.19 -19.09
C THR A 113 -0.68 9.36 -20.15
N ALA A 114 -1.87 9.86 -19.79
CA ALA A 114 -2.93 10.16 -20.76
C ALA A 114 -2.52 11.23 -21.78
N HIS A 115 -1.77 12.25 -21.36
CA HIS A 115 -1.31 13.31 -22.25
C HIS A 115 -0.12 12.89 -23.13
N PHE A 116 0.73 11.97 -22.66
CA PHE A 116 1.91 11.50 -23.39
C PHE A 116 1.59 10.38 -24.39
N PHE A 117 0.51 9.62 -24.17
CA PHE A 117 0.04 8.55 -25.06
C PHE A 117 -1.25 8.89 -25.84
N SER A 118 -1.68 10.17 -25.81
CA SER A 118 -2.71 10.73 -26.70
C SER A 118 -2.10 11.39 -27.92
#